data_AF-A0A511MA58-F1
#
_entry.id   AF-A0A511MA58-F1
#
_cell.length_a   1.000
_cell.length_b   1.000
_cell.length_c   1.000
_cell.angle_alpha   90.00
_cell.angle_beta   90.00
_cell.angle_gamma   90.00
#
_symmetry.space_group_name_H-M   'P 1'
#
loop_
_entity.id
_entity.type
_entity.pdbx_description
1 polymer ?
#
loop_
_entity_poly.entity_id
_entity_poly.type
_entity_poly.pdbx_seq_one_letter_code
_entity_poly.pdbx_strand_id
1 'polypeptide(L)'
;MVSAIEELGLGTVFDAVYGTSAGAINGAWLLGGRAVAGMRSWTDPAIMRRAIDPTRLLRGRPAFDLRYLVHQVYDGIEPMDFPAILANPTTFHPIATDIRTGRAVDLHPYIVDKRTLMRALRASAGLPILAGPPVPLGGSHYFDGGLTETVPIRTAVRCGATHALVLRTRRIDEQRPPASLLHRVVGGGYLRATAPGAYRAWIQRPHQQAIEDRALAELGDAVLQIHPPLGSPDIDSAARDTTLLAEALAIGRNAVHTALSDNARVA
;
A
#
# COMPACT_ATOMS: atom_id res chain seq x y z
N MET A 1 8.08 3.80 9.08
CA MET A 1 9.06 2.97 8.36
C MET A 1 9.73 3.75 7.24
N VAL A 2 9.01 4.15 6.16
CA VAL A 2 9.63 4.92 5.06
C VAL A 2 10.25 6.26 5.50
N SER A 3 9.68 6.91 6.52
CA SER A 3 10.29 8.11 7.14
C SER A 3 11.68 7.84 7.73
N ALA A 4 11.90 6.68 8.35
CA ALA A 4 13.22 6.30 8.86
C ALA A 4 14.22 6.02 7.73
N ILE A 5 13.77 5.42 6.62
CA ILE A 5 14.62 5.23 5.43
C ILE A 5 15.10 6.59 4.89
N GLU A 6 14.19 7.56 4.81
CA GLU A 6 14.51 8.93 4.40
C GLU A 6 15.47 9.62 5.38
N GLU A 7 15.23 9.52 6.69
CA GLU A 7 16.10 10.08 7.74
C GLU A 7 17.51 9.49 7.71
N LEU A 8 17.64 8.20 7.37
CA LEU A 8 18.93 7.51 7.23
C LEU A 8 19.63 7.81 5.90
N GLY A 9 19.02 8.58 5.00
CA GLY A 9 19.57 8.88 3.68
C GLY A 9 19.60 7.68 2.73
N LEU A 10 18.80 6.65 3.00
CA LEU A 10 18.78 5.39 2.24
C LEU A 10 17.76 5.41 1.09
N GLY A 11 17.14 6.55 0.80
CA GLY A 11 16.09 6.64 -0.25
C GLY A 11 16.57 6.26 -1.66
N THR A 12 17.88 6.37 -1.94
CA THR A 12 18.49 6.18 -3.27
C THR A 12 19.24 4.85 -3.43
N VAL A 13 19.28 3.99 -2.41
CA VAL A 13 20.02 2.71 -2.49
C VAL A 13 19.22 1.59 -3.18
N PHE A 14 17.98 1.87 -3.58
CA PHE A 14 17.09 0.89 -4.19
C PHE A 14 17.00 1.12 -5.71
N ASP A 15 17.03 0.03 -6.48
CA ASP A 15 16.74 0.09 -7.92
C ASP A 15 15.26 0.35 -8.18
N ALA A 16 14.37 -0.20 -7.32
CA ALA A 16 12.94 -0.15 -7.49
C ALA A 16 12.18 -0.17 -6.14
N VAL A 17 11.05 0.54 -6.08
CA VAL A 17 10.11 0.54 -4.95
C VAL A 17 8.77 -0.02 -5.41
N TYR A 18 8.40 -1.18 -4.87
CA TYR A 18 7.12 -1.82 -5.10
C TYR A 18 6.17 -1.56 -3.94
N GLY A 19 4.90 -1.27 -4.24
CA GLY A 19 3.92 -1.00 -3.20
C GLY A 19 2.50 -1.38 -3.59
N THR A 20 1.75 -1.83 -2.60
CA THR A 20 0.32 -2.12 -2.71
C THR A 20 -0.46 -1.21 -1.76
N SER A 21 -1.52 -0.56 -2.25
CA SER A 21 -2.43 0.25 -1.43
C SER A 21 -1.68 1.34 -0.65
N ALA A 22 -1.83 1.40 0.68
CA ALA A 22 -1.05 2.31 1.53
C ALA A 22 0.47 2.15 1.35
N GLY A 23 0.97 0.95 1.00
CA GLY A 23 2.37 0.73 0.67
C GLY A 23 2.80 1.47 -0.60
N ALA A 24 1.95 1.56 -1.63
CA ALA A 24 2.22 2.36 -2.83
C ALA A 24 2.26 3.86 -2.49
N ILE A 25 1.31 4.33 -1.67
CA ILE A 25 1.28 5.74 -1.24
C ILE A 25 2.56 6.09 -0.45
N ASN A 26 2.98 5.23 0.48
CA ASN A 26 4.19 5.44 1.26
C ASN A 26 5.47 5.33 0.41
N GLY A 27 5.50 4.44 -0.58
CA GLY A 27 6.59 4.39 -1.56
C GLY A 27 6.69 5.67 -2.38
N ALA A 28 5.56 6.24 -2.79
CA ALA A 28 5.53 7.52 -3.49
C ALA A 28 6.06 8.67 -2.60
N TRP A 29 5.68 8.69 -1.32
CA TRP A 29 6.21 9.65 -0.35
C TRP A 29 7.73 9.56 -0.18
N LEU A 30 8.28 8.33 -0.13
CA LEU A 30 9.72 8.09 -0.09
C LEU A 30 10.42 8.59 -1.35
N LEU A 31 9.92 8.24 -2.53
CA LEU A 31 10.53 8.65 -3.80
C LEU A 31 10.40 10.15 -4.08
N GLY A 32 9.41 10.80 -3.48
CA GLY A 32 9.27 12.25 -3.50
C GLY A 32 10.19 12.98 -2.51
N GLY A 33 10.95 12.26 -1.67
CA GLY A 33 11.79 12.86 -0.63
C GLY A 33 10.99 13.63 0.43
N ARG A 34 9.75 13.19 0.68
CA ARG A 34 8.80 13.82 1.61
C ARG A 34 8.13 12.81 2.53
N ALA A 35 8.77 11.68 2.82
CA ALA A 35 8.23 10.64 3.70
C ALA A 35 7.98 11.15 5.12
N VAL A 36 8.86 12.01 5.66
CA VAL A 36 8.67 12.60 6.99
C VAL A 36 7.50 13.57 6.99
N ALA A 37 7.42 14.47 6.00
CA ALA A 37 6.33 15.45 5.89
C ALA A 37 4.97 14.77 5.65
N GLY A 38 4.93 13.76 4.80
CA GLY A 38 3.72 13.01 4.45
C GLY A 38 3.04 12.34 5.65
N MET A 39 3.75 12.10 6.76
CA MET A 39 3.18 11.56 8.00
C MET A 39 2.03 12.40 8.55
N ARG A 40 2.06 13.73 8.35
CA ARG A 40 1.00 14.63 8.83
C ARG A 40 -0.37 14.29 8.25
N SER A 41 -0.41 13.82 7.00
CA SER A 41 -1.67 13.41 6.37
C SER A 41 -2.36 12.23 7.07
N TRP A 42 -1.61 11.43 7.83
CA TRP A 42 -2.10 10.27 8.58
C TRP A 42 -2.41 10.59 10.04
N THR A 43 -1.85 11.67 10.59
CA THR A 43 -2.05 12.08 11.99
C THR A 43 -2.98 13.29 12.13
N ASP A 44 -3.37 13.92 11.03
CA ASP A 44 -4.37 15.01 11.04
C ASP A 44 -5.80 14.45 11.17
N PRO A 45 -6.52 14.77 12.26
CA PRO A 45 -7.85 14.21 12.49
C PRO A 45 -8.89 14.70 11.48
N ALA A 46 -8.76 15.91 10.95
CA ALA A 46 -9.68 16.46 9.96
C ALA A 46 -9.51 15.75 8.61
N ILE A 47 -8.25 15.51 8.20
CA ILE A 47 -7.94 14.73 7.00
C ILE A 47 -8.47 13.31 7.15
N MET A 48 -8.13 12.61 8.23
CA MET A 48 -8.51 11.20 8.41
C MET A 48 -10.01 10.98 8.53
N ARG A 49 -10.73 11.85 9.26
CA ARG A 49 -12.20 11.77 9.34
C ARG A 49 -12.88 12.04 8.01
N ARG A 50 -12.31 12.89 7.15
CA ARG A 50 -12.87 13.17 5.82
C ARG A 50 -12.49 12.10 4.80
N ALA A 51 -11.28 11.56 4.89
CA ALA A 51 -10.81 10.50 4.00
C ALA A 51 -11.54 9.18 4.27
N ILE A 52 -11.78 8.85 5.54
CA ILE A 52 -12.42 7.60 5.96
C ILE A 52 -13.70 7.93 6.73
N ASP A 53 -14.84 7.64 6.13
CA ASP A 53 -16.16 7.87 6.71
C ASP A 53 -17.08 6.70 6.38
N PRO A 54 -17.14 5.68 7.26
CA PRO A 54 -17.98 4.50 7.05
C PRO A 54 -19.47 4.82 6.87
N THR A 55 -19.95 5.96 7.40
CA THR A 55 -21.37 6.35 7.28
C THR A 55 -21.77 6.71 5.86
N ARG A 56 -20.80 6.92 4.95
CA ARG A 56 -21.05 7.17 3.52
C ARG A 56 -21.63 5.96 2.81
N LEU A 57 -21.33 4.75 3.25
CA LEU A 57 -21.89 3.53 2.66
C LEU A 57 -23.42 3.49 2.81
N LEU A 58 -23.95 4.01 3.92
CA LEU A 58 -25.40 4.15 4.15
C LEU A 58 -26.08 5.09 3.15
N ARG A 59 -25.29 5.96 2.49
CA ARG A 59 -25.76 6.92 1.48
C ARG A 59 -25.34 6.52 0.06
N GLY A 60 -24.91 5.26 -0.14
CA GLY A 60 -24.45 4.77 -1.45
C GLY A 60 -23.14 5.40 -1.94
N ARG A 61 -22.32 5.97 -1.04
CA ARG A 61 -21.05 6.62 -1.35
C ARG A 61 -19.87 5.82 -0.78
N PRO A 62 -18.67 5.89 -1.40
CA PRO A 62 -17.48 5.22 -0.87
C PRO A 62 -17.13 5.66 0.56
N ALA A 63 -16.75 4.71 1.41
CA ALA A 63 -16.22 4.98 2.74
C ALA A 63 -14.83 5.64 2.69
N PHE A 64 -13.99 5.19 1.76
CA PHE A 64 -12.65 5.71 1.52
C PHE A 64 -12.67 6.67 0.33
N ASP A 65 -12.41 7.95 0.59
CA ASP A 65 -12.35 8.97 -0.44
C ASP A 65 -10.93 9.15 -0.96
N LEU A 66 -10.50 8.20 -1.81
CA LEU A 66 -9.18 8.25 -2.45
C LEU A 66 -9.04 9.44 -3.39
N ARG A 67 -10.16 9.98 -3.90
CA ARG A 67 -10.11 11.19 -4.74
C ARG A 67 -9.76 12.40 -3.87
N TYR A 68 -10.35 12.52 -2.68
CA TYR A 68 -9.98 13.53 -1.70
C TYR A 68 -8.49 13.41 -1.30
N LEU A 69 -8.03 12.21 -0.92
CA LEU A 69 -6.63 12.01 -0.55
C LEU A 69 -5.68 12.41 -1.68
N VAL A 70 -5.87 11.86 -2.88
CA VAL A 70 -4.90 12.07 -3.95
C VAL A 70 -5.02 13.45 -4.62
N HIS A 71 -6.23 13.97 -4.82
CA HIS A 71 -6.45 15.22 -5.59
C HIS A 71 -6.60 16.47 -4.73
N GLN A 72 -6.74 16.34 -3.41
CA GLN A 72 -6.85 17.51 -2.51
C GLN A 72 -5.76 17.50 -1.44
N VAL A 73 -5.53 16.35 -0.80
CA VAL A 73 -4.50 16.27 0.25
C VAL A 73 -3.12 16.28 -0.40
N TYR A 74 -2.81 15.28 -1.21
CA TYR A 74 -1.46 15.09 -1.78
C TYR A 74 -1.11 16.10 -2.88
N ASP A 75 -2.09 16.80 -3.44
CA ASP A 75 -1.86 17.85 -4.44
C ASP A 75 -1.92 19.28 -3.86
N GLY A 76 -2.29 19.44 -2.59
CA GLY A 76 -2.59 20.75 -2.03
C GLY A 76 -2.27 20.88 -0.55
N ILE A 77 -3.06 20.21 0.30
CA ILE A 77 -2.99 20.39 1.77
C ILE A 77 -1.64 19.92 2.32
N GLU A 78 -1.19 18.75 1.89
CA GLU A 78 0.11 18.17 2.23
C GLU A 78 0.73 17.70 0.92
N PRO A 79 1.47 18.57 0.20
CA PRO A 79 1.85 18.31 -1.18
C PRO A 79 2.94 17.24 -1.26
N MET A 80 2.65 16.21 -2.05
CA MET A 80 3.61 15.23 -2.54
C MET A 80 4.38 15.82 -3.71
N ASP A 81 5.68 15.55 -3.79
CA ASP A 81 6.52 16.02 -4.89
C ASP A 81 6.39 15.08 -6.10
N PHE A 82 5.29 15.20 -6.85
CA PHE A 82 5.06 14.40 -8.05
C PHE A 82 6.17 14.54 -9.11
N PRO A 83 6.71 15.75 -9.38
CA PRO A 83 7.88 15.89 -10.25
C PRO A 83 9.08 15.08 -9.78
N ALA A 84 9.42 15.11 -8.49
CA ALA A 84 10.54 14.33 -7.94
C ALA A 84 10.30 12.82 -8.09
N ILE A 85 9.08 12.33 -7.84
CA ILE A 85 8.75 10.91 -8.04
C ILE A 85 8.94 10.49 -9.50
N LEU A 86 8.47 11.30 -10.45
CA LEU A 86 8.56 11.00 -11.89
C LEU A 86 9.99 11.06 -12.42
N ALA A 87 10.85 11.91 -11.82
CA ALA A 87 12.24 12.07 -12.19
C ALA A 87 13.20 11.17 -11.39
N ASN A 88 12.69 10.37 -10.45
CA ASN A 88 13.52 9.56 -9.56
C ASN A 88 14.21 8.43 -10.34
N PRO A 89 15.53 8.21 -10.16
CA PRO A 89 16.21 7.07 -10.77
C PRO A 89 15.72 5.71 -10.24
N THR A 90 15.27 5.64 -8.98
CA THR A 90 14.60 4.47 -8.42
C THR A 90 13.19 4.37 -9.01
N THR A 91 12.89 3.25 -9.65
CA THR A 91 11.61 3.07 -10.35
C THR A 91 10.46 2.84 -9.37
N PHE A 92 9.30 3.40 -9.68
CA PHE A 92 8.10 3.28 -8.85
C PHE A 92 7.10 2.27 -9.41
N HIS A 93 6.75 1.25 -8.62
CA HIS A 93 5.89 0.12 -9.05
C HIS A 93 4.66 -0.06 -8.15
N PRO A 94 3.58 0.73 -8.35
CA PRO A 94 2.29 0.48 -7.72
C PRO A 94 1.64 -0.79 -8.28
N ILE A 95 1.25 -1.71 -7.40
CA ILE A 95 0.54 -2.93 -7.79
C ILE A 95 -0.96 -2.75 -7.66
N ALA A 96 -1.69 -3.22 -8.65
CA ALA A 96 -3.14 -3.26 -8.65
C ALA A 96 -3.67 -4.61 -9.16
N THR A 97 -4.97 -4.84 -8.97
CA THR A 97 -5.67 -6.03 -9.45
C THR A 97 -6.49 -5.69 -10.69
N ASP A 98 -6.18 -6.31 -11.83
CA ASP A 98 -6.97 -6.14 -13.06
C ASP A 98 -8.36 -6.79 -12.92
N ILE A 99 -9.43 -6.05 -13.21
CA ILE A 99 -10.80 -6.53 -12.98
C ILE A 99 -11.21 -7.67 -13.93
N ARG A 100 -10.62 -7.76 -15.12
CA ARG A 100 -10.93 -8.76 -16.14
C ARG A 100 -10.20 -10.07 -15.86
N THR A 101 -8.91 -9.98 -15.56
CA THR A 101 -8.04 -11.17 -15.42
C THR A 101 -7.92 -11.65 -13.97
N GLY A 102 -8.13 -10.77 -12.99
CA GLY A 102 -7.90 -11.08 -11.58
C GLY A 102 -6.43 -11.27 -11.21
N ARG A 103 -5.50 -10.75 -12.03
CA ARG A 103 -4.05 -10.86 -11.82
C ARG A 103 -3.50 -9.57 -11.23
N ALA A 104 -2.41 -9.70 -10.47
CA ALA A 104 -1.58 -8.58 -10.09
C ALA A 104 -0.98 -7.95 -11.35
N VAL A 105 -1.06 -6.62 -11.44
CA VAL A 105 -0.50 -5.83 -12.54
C VAL A 105 0.36 -4.73 -11.93
N ASP A 106 1.59 -4.66 -12.40
CA ASP A 106 2.46 -3.51 -12.17
C ASP A 106 2.00 -2.33 -13.04
N LEU A 107 1.70 -1.21 -12.39
CA LEU A 107 1.21 -0.01 -13.06
C LEU A 107 2.33 0.91 -13.55
N HIS A 108 3.60 0.63 -13.21
CA HIS A 108 4.76 1.44 -13.62
C HIS A 108 4.74 1.83 -15.11
N PRO A 109 4.50 0.91 -16.08
CA PRO A 109 4.55 1.24 -17.50
C PRO A 109 3.51 2.28 -17.96
N TYR A 110 2.48 2.55 -17.15
CA TYR A 110 1.43 3.51 -17.47
C TYR A 110 1.64 4.88 -16.80
N ILE A 111 2.69 5.04 -15.99
CA ILE A 111 3.00 6.28 -15.28
C ILE A 111 3.94 7.10 -16.15
N VAL A 112 3.40 8.14 -16.78
CA VAL A 112 4.14 9.02 -17.70
C VAL A 112 4.03 10.51 -17.34
N ASP A 113 3.06 10.84 -16.50
CA ASP A 113 2.77 12.21 -16.07
C ASP A 113 2.15 12.18 -14.66
N LYS A 114 2.05 13.36 -14.04
CA LYS A 114 1.42 13.51 -12.70
C LYS A 114 0.01 12.90 -12.65
N ARG A 115 -0.77 13.06 -13.70
CA ARG A 115 -2.16 12.58 -13.76
C ARG A 115 -2.23 11.06 -13.72
N THR A 116 -1.36 10.37 -14.46
CA THR A 116 -1.28 8.91 -14.51
C THR A 116 -0.68 8.35 -13.23
N LEU A 117 0.30 9.03 -12.62
CA LEU A 117 0.80 8.72 -11.28
C LEU A 117 -0.32 8.78 -10.22
N MET A 118 -1.09 9.88 -10.18
CA MET A 118 -2.25 10.01 -9.28
C MET A 118 -3.31 8.93 -9.53
N ARG A 119 -3.52 8.53 -10.79
CA ARG A 119 -4.44 7.42 -11.13
C ARG A 119 -3.89 6.08 -10.66
N ALA A 120 -2.59 5.83 -10.80
CA ALA A 120 -1.95 4.60 -10.35
C ALA A 120 -2.04 4.43 -8.83
N LEU A 121 -1.82 5.49 -8.06
CA LEU A 121 -2.02 5.50 -6.60
C LEU A 121 -3.47 5.15 -6.22
N ARG A 122 -4.44 5.77 -6.90
CA ARG A 122 -5.87 5.48 -6.68
C ARG A 122 -6.24 4.04 -7.06
N ALA A 123 -5.67 3.52 -8.14
CA ALA A 123 -5.90 2.15 -8.58
C ALA A 123 -5.33 1.16 -7.56
N SER A 124 -4.11 1.38 -7.10
CA SER A 124 -3.44 0.51 -6.12
C SER A 124 -4.13 0.47 -4.76
N ALA A 125 -4.78 1.57 -4.34
CA ALA A 125 -5.52 1.67 -3.07
C ALA A 125 -7.04 1.49 -3.20
N GLY A 126 -7.54 1.22 -4.43
CA GLY A 126 -8.96 1.21 -4.77
C GLY A 126 -9.71 -0.01 -4.25
N LEU A 127 -9.95 -0.11 -2.94
CA LEU A 127 -10.68 -1.23 -2.35
C LEU A 127 -12.09 -1.36 -2.97
N PRO A 128 -12.46 -2.55 -3.49
CA PRO A 128 -13.79 -2.76 -4.05
C PRO A 128 -14.88 -2.39 -3.05
N ILE A 129 -15.93 -1.70 -3.51
CA ILE A 129 -17.07 -1.18 -2.71
C ILE A 129 -16.69 -0.06 -1.74
N LEU A 130 -15.60 -0.24 -0.98
CA LEU A 130 -15.18 0.68 0.06
C LEU A 130 -14.59 1.98 -0.50
N ALA A 131 -13.87 1.92 -1.62
CA ALA A 131 -13.23 3.06 -2.27
C ALA A 131 -13.89 3.50 -3.59
N GLY A 132 -15.01 2.84 -3.97
CA GLY A 132 -15.80 3.17 -5.15
C GLY A 132 -15.54 2.26 -6.36
N PRO A 133 -15.84 2.74 -7.58
CA PRO A 133 -15.70 1.94 -8.81
C PRO A 133 -14.22 1.72 -9.17
N PRO A 134 -13.92 0.71 -10.01
CA PRO A 134 -12.54 0.43 -10.41
C PRO A 134 -11.95 1.60 -11.22
N VAL A 135 -10.65 1.80 -11.07
CA VAL A 135 -9.95 2.99 -11.62
C VAL A 135 -9.42 2.67 -13.02
N PRO A 136 -9.73 3.48 -14.05
CA PRO A 136 -9.22 3.27 -15.39
C PRO A 136 -7.78 3.77 -15.56
N LEU A 137 -6.92 2.92 -16.13
CA LEU A 137 -5.54 3.24 -16.50
C LEU A 137 -5.05 2.24 -17.57
N GLY A 138 -4.23 2.68 -18.53
CA GLY A 138 -3.60 1.75 -19.49
C GLY A 138 -4.57 0.86 -20.30
N GLY A 139 -5.78 1.34 -20.60
CA GLY A 139 -6.80 0.56 -21.33
C GLY A 139 -7.52 -0.52 -20.53
N SER A 140 -7.21 -0.68 -19.23
CA SER A 140 -7.94 -1.56 -18.31
C SER A 140 -8.52 -0.79 -17.13
N HIS A 141 -9.12 -1.52 -16.21
CA HIS A 141 -9.69 -1.03 -14.96
C HIS A 141 -9.16 -1.87 -13.80
N TYR A 142 -8.91 -1.21 -12.67
CA TYR A 142 -8.21 -1.83 -11.56
C TYR A 142 -8.89 -1.59 -10.22
N PHE A 143 -8.78 -2.59 -9.35
CA PHE A 143 -9.00 -2.50 -7.91
C PHE A 143 -7.67 -2.60 -7.16
N ASP A 144 -7.73 -2.42 -5.85
CA ASP A 144 -6.59 -2.52 -4.93
C ASP A 144 -5.74 -3.77 -5.19
N GLY A 145 -4.42 -3.62 -5.18
CA GLY A 145 -3.47 -4.72 -5.41
C GLY A 145 -3.51 -5.79 -4.32
N GLY A 146 -4.03 -5.46 -3.13
CA GLY A 146 -4.14 -6.33 -1.96
C GLY A 146 -5.21 -7.42 -2.08
N LEU A 147 -5.88 -7.53 -3.24
CA LEU A 147 -6.62 -8.74 -3.61
C LEU A 147 -5.69 -9.82 -4.18
N THR A 148 -4.58 -9.42 -4.81
CA THR A 148 -3.65 -10.32 -5.49
C THR A 148 -2.28 -10.43 -4.84
N GLU A 149 -1.70 -9.31 -4.41
CA GLU A 149 -0.39 -9.25 -3.76
C GLU A 149 -0.39 -8.14 -2.69
N THR A 150 -0.49 -8.51 -1.41
CA THR A 150 -0.44 -7.59 -0.28
C THR A 150 0.96 -7.10 0.01
N VAL A 151 1.95 -7.97 -0.12
CA VAL A 151 3.37 -7.66 -0.25
C VAL A 151 3.79 -8.08 -1.66
N PRO A 152 4.11 -7.13 -2.56
CA PRO A 152 4.31 -7.39 -3.99
C PRO A 152 5.65 -8.08 -4.35
N ILE A 153 6.12 -8.99 -3.50
CA ILE A 153 7.40 -9.67 -3.67
C ILE A 153 7.44 -10.53 -4.93
N ARG A 154 6.32 -11.18 -5.27
CA ARG A 154 6.23 -12.04 -6.46
C ARG A 154 6.34 -11.21 -7.73
N THR A 155 5.74 -10.02 -7.76
CA THR A 155 5.93 -9.08 -8.86
C THR A 155 7.38 -8.61 -8.92
N ALA A 156 7.97 -8.18 -7.80
CA ALA A 156 9.36 -7.73 -7.75
C ALA A 156 10.34 -8.79 -8.28
N VAL A 157 10.23 -10.03 -7.82
CA VAL A 157 11.09 -11.15 -8.27
C VAL A 157 10.89 -11.46 -9.76
N ARG A 158 9.65 -11.45 -10.28
CA ARG A 158 9.40 -11.61 -11.72
C ARG A 158 10.03 -10.50 -12.56
N CYS A 159 10.15 -9.30 -11.99
CA CYS A 159 10.78 -8.14 -12.61
C CYS A 159 12.31 -8.11 -12.40
N GLY A 160 12.89 -9.14 -11.79
CA GLY A 160 14.34 -9.31 -11.65
C GLY A 160 14.93 -8.85 -10.32
N ALA A 161 14.11 -8.55 -9.31
CA ALA A 161 14.63 -8.22 -7.98
C ALA A 161 15.40 -9.41 -7.38
N THR A 162 16.65 -9.16 -6.97
CA THR A 162 17.54 -10.17 -6.37
C THR A 162 17.59 -10.08 -4.85
N HIS A 163 17.44 -8.87 -4.30
CA HIS A 163 17.40 -8.60 -2.87
C HIS A 163 16.17 -7.76 -2.55
N ALA A 164 15.64 -7.90 -1.34
CA ALA A 164 14.44 -7.17 -0.93
C ALA A 164 14.52 -6.68 0.51
N LEU A 165 14.27 -5.38 0.71
CA LEU A 165 13.86 -4.83 2.00
C LEU A 165 12.34 -4.78 2.05
N VAL A 166 11.73 -5.54 2.95
CA VAL A 166 10.28 -5.67 3.06
C VAL A 166 9.77 -5.01 4.33
N LEU A 167 8.98 -3.96 4.15
CA LEU A 167 8.35 -3.22 5.24
C LEU A 167 6.96 -3.81 5.52
N ARG A 168 6.83 -4.53 6.64
CA ARG A 168 5.57 -5.17 7.02
C ARG A 168 4.77 -4.23 7.92
N THR A 169 3.47 -4.15 7.69
CA THR A 169 2.56 -3.37 8.54
C THR A 169 1.92 -4.20 9.66
N ARG A 170 2.31 -5.47 9.78
CA ARG A 170 1.80 -6.42 10.76
C ARG A 170 2.92 -7.06 11.54
N ARG A 171 2.70 -7.31 12.82
CA ARG A 171 3.61 -8.12 13.63
C ARG A 171 3.69 -9.54 13.07
N ILE A 172 4.73 -10.27 13.46
CA ILE A 172 4.92 -11.66 13.02
C ILE A 172 3.82 -12.61 13.55
N ASP A 173 3.23 -12.28 14.70
CA ASP A 173 2.16 -13.04 15.36
C ASP A 173 0.74 -12.57 15.01
N GLU A 174 0.61 -11.46 14.29
CA GLU A 174 -0.68 -10.87 13.95
C GLU A 174 -1.36 -11.64 12.82
N GLN A 175 -2.53 -12.20 13.11
CA GLN A 175 -3.37 -12.82 12.09
C GLN A 175 -4.40 -11.82 11.54
N ARG A 176 -4.62 -11.89 10.23
CA ARG A 176 -5.64 -11.07 9.60
C ARG A 176 -7.04 -11.56 10.04
N PRO A 177 -7.89 -10.68 10.61
CA PRO A 177 -9.25 -11.08 10.93
C PRO A 177 -10.01 -11.44 9.64
N PRO A 178 -10.89 -12.45 9.69
CA PRO A 178 -11.70 -12.79 8.53
C PRO A 178 -12.61 -11.62 8.17
N ALA A 179 -12.82 -11.39 6.87
CA ALA A 179 -13.80 -10.42 6.42
C ALA A 179 -15.19 -10.77 6.94
N SER A 180 -15.97 -9.75 7.36
CA SER A 180 -17.34 -9.95 7.83
C SER A 180 -18.20 -10.67 6.78
N LEU A 181 -19.19 -11.46 7.23
CA LEU A 181 -20.06 -12.22 6.33
C LEU A 181 -20.75 -11.32 5.30
N LEU A 182 -21.23 -10.15 5.76
CA LEU A 182 -21.83 -9.14 4.88
C LEU A 182 -20.85 -8.69 3.80
N HIS A 183 -19.62 -8.35 4.17
CA HIS A 183 -18.58 -7.93 3.23
C HIS A 183 -18.23 -9.05 2.24
N ARG A 184 -18.22 -10.31 2.70
CA ARG A 184 -17.99 -11.47 1.82
C ARG A 184 -19.12 -11.70 0.82
N VAL A 185 -20.37 -11.62 1.27
CA VAL A 185 -21.55 -11.90 0.43
C VAL A 185 -21.83 -10.74 -0.52
N VAL A 186 -21.94 -9.52 -0.01
CA VAL A 186 -22.22 -8.32 -0.82
C VAL A 186 -21.01 -7.98 -1.71
N GLY A 187 -19.79 -8.04 -1.14
CA GLY A 187 -18.54 -7.90 -1.88
C GLY A 187 -18.38 -8.93 -2.98
N GLY A 188 -18.59 -10.20 -2.63
CA GLY A 188 -18.53 -11.29 -3.59
C GLY A 188 -19.57 -11.15 -4.70
N GLY A 189 -20.81 -10.81 -4.38
CA GLY A 189 -21.89 -10.63 -5.35
C GLY A 189 -21.60 -9.49 -6.34
N TYR A 190 -21.21 -8.32 -5.82
CA TYR A 190 -20.83 -7.17 -6.66
C TYR A 190 -19.67 -7.50 -7.59
N LEU A 191 -18.57 -8.07 -7.06
CA LEU A 191 -17.41 -8.44 -7.87
C LEU A 191 -17.75 -9.51 -8.90
N ARG A 192 -18.55 -10.52 -8.54
CA ARG A 192 -18.98 -11.56 -9.48
C ARG A 192 -19.76 -10.98 -10.66
N ALA A 193 -20.59 -9.96 -10.43
CA ALA A 193 -21.39 -9.32 -11.46
C ALA A 193 -20.58 -8.32 -12.32
N THR A 194 -19.66 -7.56 -11.72
CA THR A 194 -19.03 -6.41 -12.37
C THR A 194 -17.56 -6.63 -12.74
N ALA A 195 -16.89 -7.58 -12.10
CA ALA A 195 -15.45 -7.79 -12.20
C ALA A 195 -15.10 -9.28 -11.94
N PRO A 196 -15.52 -10.21 -12.82
CA PRO A 196 -15.40 -11.65 -12.58
C PRO A 196 -13.94 -12.13 -12.41
N GLY A 197 -12.96 -11.42 -12.98
CA GLY A 197 -11.54 -11.66 -12.71
C GLY A 197 -11.17 -11.30 -11.28
N ALA A 198 -11.48 -10.07 -10.85
CA ALA A 198 -11.21 -9.64 -9.47
C ALA A 198 -11.99 -10.46 -8.42
N TYR A 199 -13.16 -11.01 -8.77
CA TYR A 199 -13.87 -11.94 -7.88
C TYR A 199 -13.03 -13.20 -7.57
N ARG A 200 -12.27 -13.72 -8.54
CA ARG A 200 -11.36 -14.86 -8.29
C ARG A 200 -10.23 -14.47 -7.34
N ALA A 201 -9.65 -13.29 -7.52
CA ALA A 201 -8.64 -12.79 -6.59
C ALA A 201 -9.22 -12.59 -5.17
N TRP A 202 -10.45 -12.07 -5.08
CA TRP A 202 -11.15 -11.85 -3.83
C TRP A 202 -11.34 -13.14 -3.01
N ILE A 203 -11.80 -14.22 -3.63
CA ILE A 203 -11.99 -15.50 -2.92
C ILE A 203 -10.67 -16.15 -2.52
N GLN A 204 -9.58 -15.90 -3.26
CA GLN A 204 -8.24 -16.42 -2.97
C GLN A 204 -7.47 -15.54 -1.97
N ARG A 205 -7.95 -14.33 -1.69
CA ARG A 205 -7.32 -13.36 -0.79
C ARG A 205 -6.85 -13.93 0.57
N PRO A 206 -7.59 -14.84 1.24
CA PRO A 206 -7.13 -15.45 2.49
C PRO A 206 -5.81 -16.21 2.37
N HIS A 207 -5.46 -16.72 1.18
CA HIS A 207 -4.25 -17.49 0.94
C HIS A 207 -3.05 -16.63 0.51
N GLN A 208 -3.26 -15.36 0.16
CA GLN A 208 -2.20 -14.53 -0.44
C GLN A 208 -1.02 -14.32 0.50
N GLN A 209 -1.27 -14.13 1.80
CA GLN A 209 -0.20 -13.97 2.78
C GLN A 209 0.70 -15.21 2.83
N ALA A 210 0.12 -16.42 2.87
CA ALA A 210 0.90 -17.66 2.87
C ALA A 210 1.71 -17.86 1.56
N ILE A 211 1.16 -17.41 0.43
CA ILE A 211 1.84 -17.45 -0.87
C ILE A 211 3.03 -16.47 -0.88
N GLU A 212 2.85 -15.27 -0.35
CA GLU A 212 3.89 -14.24 -0.24
C GLU A 212 4.99 -14.66 0.75
N ASP A 213 4.62 -15.19 1.90
CA ASP A 213 5.57 -15.65 2.91
C ASP A 213 6.42 -16.81 2.39
N ARG A 214 5.86 -17.70 1.55
CA ARG A 214 6.65 -18.73 0.83
C ARG A 214 7.64 -18.11 -0.16
N ALA A 215 7.19 -17.15 -0.97
CA ALA A 215 8.07 -16.47 -1.93
C ALA A 215 9.19 -15.69 -1.22
N LEU A 216 8.93 -15.13 -0.04
CA LEU A 216 9.94 -14.49 0.80
C LEU A 216 10.94 -15.53 1.35
N ALA A 217 10.45 -16.69 1.82
CA ALA A 217 11.32 -17.75 2.31
C ALA A 217 12.25 -18.31 1.22
N GLU A 218 11.79 -18.38 -0.03
CA GLU A 218 12.60 -18.80 -1.19
C GLU A 218 13.77 -17.86 -1.47
N LEU A 219 13.71 -16.59 -1.04
CA LEU A 219 14.81 -15.63 -1.18
C LEU A 219 15.91 -15.79 -0.10
N GLY A 220 15.64 -16.52 0.99
CA GLY A 220 16.60 -16.76 2.06
C GLY A 220 17.24 -15.47 2.60
N ASP A 221 18.57 -15.43 2.63
CA ASP A 221 19.33 -14.29 3.16
C ASP A 221 19.26 -13.02 2.27
N ALA A 222 18.70 -13.14 1.05
CA ALA A 222 18.53 -11.99 0.17
C ALA A 222 17.33 -11.10 0.55
N VAL A 223 16.54 -11.47 1.57
CA VAL A 223 15.43 -10.67 2.08
C VAL A 223 15.63 -10.23 3.53
N LEU A 224 15.52 -8.92 3.75
CA LEU A 224 15.41 -8.33 5.08
C LEU A 224 13.96 -7.90 5.31
N GLN A 225 13.28 -8.51 6.27
CA GLN A 225 11.91 -8.13 6.64
C GLN A 225 11.93 -7.32 7.94
N ILE A 226 11.28 -6.15 7.92
CA ILE A 226 11.09 -5.31 9.11
C ILE A 226 9.62 -5.35 9.49
N HIS A 227 9.35 -5.90 10.67
CA HIS A 227 8.02 -5.95 11.27
C HIS A 227 7.91 -4.94 12.41
N PRO A 228 6.69 -4.48 12.75
CA PRO A 228 6.44 -3.90 14.06
C PRO A 228 6.82 -4.94 15.14
N PRO A 229 7.46 -4.51 16.25
CA PRO A 229 7.86 -5.42 17.33
C PRO A 229 6.66 -6.10 17.99
N LEU A 230 6.91 -7.25 18.62
CA LEU A 230 5.92 -7.93 19.45
C LEU A 230 5.36 -6.97 20.51
N GLY A 231 4.05 -7.07 20.78
CA GLY A 231 3.35 -6.18 21.70
C GLY A 231 2.93 -4.83 21.11
N SER A 232 3.29 -4.50 19.86
CA SER A 232 2.70 -3.34 19.16
C SER A 232 1.18 -3.49 19.04
N PRO A 233 0.39 -2.40 19.00
CA PRO A 233 -1.08 -2.49 18.89
C PRO A 233 -1.54 -3.03 17.53
N ASP A 234 -2.74 -3.61 17.49
CA ASP A 234 -3.43 -3.98 16.25
C ASP A 234 -4.05 -2.74 15.59
N ILE A 235 -3.75 -2.53 14.31
CA ILE A 235 -4.26 -1.40 13.55
C ILE A 235 -5.22 -1.90 12.48
N ASP A 236 -6.51 -1.57 12.63
CA ASP A 236 -7.50 -1.85 11.61
C ASP A 236 -7.31 -0.94 10.38
N SER A 237 -7.65 -1.48 9.20
CA SER A 237 -7.56 -0.75 7.93
C SER A 237 -8.42 0.52 7.84
N ALA A 238 -9.48 0.63 8.65
CA ALA A 238 -10.34 1.80 8.76
C ALA A 238 -10.08 2.62 10.03
N ALA A 239 -8.93 2.42 10.69
CA ALA A 239 -8.54 3.19 11.87
C ALA A 239 -8.48 4.70 11.55
N ARG A 240 -9.07 5.50 12.45
CA ARG A 240 -9.11 6.97 12.38
C ARG A 240 -8.69 7.63 13.69
N ASP A 241 -8.33 6.82 14.69
CA ASP A 241 -7.75 7.31 15.93
C ASP A 241 -6.33 7.78 15.63
N THR A 242 -6.17 9.09 15.52
CA THR A 242 -4.90 9.70 15.16
C THR A 242 -3.83 9.55 16.24
N THR A 243 -4.21 9.31 17.50
CA THR A 243 -3.26 9.01 18.57
C THR A 243 -2.65 7.63 18.33
N LEU A 244 -3.49 6.64 18.08
CA LEU A 244 -3.07 5.28 17.73
C LEU A 244 -2.24 5.26 16.43
N LEU A 245 -2.65 6.02 15.41
CA LEU A 245 -1.90 6.13 14.16
C LEU A 245 -0.53 6.81 14.35
N ALA A 246 -0.44 7.85 15.18
CA ALA A 246 0.82 8.50 15.51
C ALA A 246 1.76 7.54 16.27
N GLU A 247 1.24 6.76 17.21
CA GLU A 247 1.98 5.72 17.92
C GLU A 247 2.51 4.66 16.93
N ALA A 248 1.65 4.14 16.06
CA ALA A 248 2.04 3.15 15.05
C ALA A 248 3.13 3.67 14.09
N LEU A 249 3.06 4.95 13.70
CA LEU A 249 4.09 5.60 12.89
C LEU A 249 5.44 5.66 13.65
N ALA A 250 5.42 6.03 14.93
CA ALA A 250 6.61 6.06 15.77
C ALA A 250 7.22 4.66 15.96
N ILE A 251 6.39 3.64 16.22
CA ILE A 251 6.81 2.24 16.32
C ILE A 251 7.50 1.80 15.02
N GLY A 252 6.85 2.01 13.87
CA GLY A 252 7.41 1.64 12.59
C GLY A 252 8.67 2.44 12.22
N ARG A 253 8.81 3.68 12.68
CA ARG A 253 10.04 4.47 12.51
C ARG A 253 11.18 3.85 13.33
N ASN A 254 10.94 3.55 14.61
CA ASN A 254 11.94 2.98 15.50
C ASN A 254 12.36 1.57 15.07
N ALA A 255 11.43 0.73 14.62
CA ALA A 255 11.73 -0.63 14.13
C ALA A 255 12.76 -0.62 12.99
N VAL A 256 12.69 0.36 12.08
CA VAL A 256 13.66 0.51 10.99
C VAL A 256 15.01 0.97 11.51
N HIS A 257 15.03 1.98 12.38
CA HIS A 257 16.27 2.45 13.01
C HIS A 257 17.00 1.33 13.74
N THR A 258 16.29 0.52 14.54
CA THR A 258 16.88 -0.64 15.22
C THR A 258 17.42 -1.67 14.22
N ALA A 259 16.59 -2.13 13.28
CA ALA A 259 16.98 -3.17 12.33
C ALA A 259 18.19 -2.78 11.45
N LEU A 260 18.29 -1.51 11.05
CA LEU A 260 19.38 -1.03 10.19
C LEU A 260 20.62 -0.56 10.98
N SER A 261 20.46 -0.13 12.22
CA SER A 261 21.61 0.19 13.10
C SER A 261 22.32 -1.06 13.60
N ASP A 262 21.58 -2.13 13.91
CA ASP A 262 22.16 -3.39 14.39
C ASP A 262 22.94 -4.10 13.27
N ASN A 263 22.45 -4.07 12.03
CA ASN A 263 23.17 -4.65 10.88
C ASN A 263 24.45 -3.88 10.53
N ALA A 264 24.52 -2.57 10.77
CA ALA A 264 25.73 -1.77 10.59
C ALA A 264 26.82 -2.06 11.64
N ARG A 265 26.49 -2.75 12.74
CA ARG A 265 27.45 -3.15 13.79
C ARG A 265 28.00 -4.55 13.62
N VAL A 266 27.40 -5.36 12.75
CA VAL A 266 27.77 -6.77 12.52
C VAL A 266 28.55 -6.96 11.21
N ALA A 267 28.54 -5.95 10.32
CA ALA A 267 29.37 -5.86 9.12
C ALA A 267 30.70 -5.13 9.41
#